data_AF-A0A8T3CHZ6-F1
#
_entry.id   AF-A0A8T3CHZ6-F1
#
_cell.length_a   1.000
_cell.length_b   1.000
_cell.length_c   1.000
_cell.angle_alpha   90.00
_cell.angle_beta   90.00
_cell.angle_gamma   90.00
#
_symmetry.space_group_name_H-M   'P 1'
#
loop_
_entity.id
_entity.type
_entity.pdbx_description
1 polymer ?
#
loop_
_entity_poly.entity_id
_entity_poly.type
_entity_poly.pdbx_seq_one_letter_code
_entity_poly.pdbx_strand_id
1 'polypeptide(L)'
;MVLMFSHYCHSRKRANVRLVPPGLPGAFQAALHGVLTAGEFEQAVRDTMHCGGCTCSRSSFIGACLGAQIGLQGIPESWKSKTNRYQSVLELAQKVASSHQA
;
A
#
# COMPACT_ATOMS: atom_id res chain seq x y z
N MET A 1 -0.82 7.10 -3.87
CA MET A 1 -0.37 5.80 -4.38
C MET A 1 -1.54 4.92 -4.81
N VAL A 2 -2.58 4.73 -3.98
CA VAL A 2 -3.76 3.89 -4.30
C VAL A 2 -4.44 4.21 -5.65
N LEU A 3 -4.48 5.48 -6.06
CA LEU A 3 -5.13 5.89 -7.32
C LEU A 3 -4.28 5.72 -8.59
N MET A 4 -2.94 5.77 -8.51
CA MET A 4 -2.09 5.42 -9.65
C MET A 4 -2.19 3.91 -9.97
N PHE A 5 -2.48 3.10 -8.95
CA PHE A 5 -2.76 1.67 -9.10
C PHE A 5 -4.21 1.34 -9.49
N SER A 6 -5.17 2.22 -9.19
CA SER A 6 -6.57 2.05 -9.60
C SER A 6 -6.72 2.10 -11.12
N HIS A 7 -6.02 3.02 -11.81
CA HIS A 7 -5.98 3.02 -13.28
C HIS A 7 -5.33 1.76 -13.85
N TYR A 8 -4.28 1.23 -13.21
CA TYR A 8 -3.63 -0.02 -13.67
C TYR A 8 -4.55 -1.25 -13.53
N CYS A 9 -5.31 -1.33 -12.44
CA CYS A 9 -6.29 -2.39 -12.22
C CYS A 9 -7.53 -2.25 -13.14
N HIS A 10 -7.95 -1.01 -13.44
CA HIS A 10 -9.05 -0.74 -14.37
C HIS A 10 -8.69 -1.06 -15.83
N SER A 11 -7.47 -0.72 -16.28
CA SER A 11 -6.99 -1.03 -17.64
C SER A 11 -6.75 -2.52 -17.90
N ARG A 12 -6.53 -3.34 -16.86
CA ARG A 12 -6.33 -4.80 -17.00
C ARG A 12 -7.60 -5.64 -17.06
N LYS A 13 -8.80 -5.06 -16.83
CA LYS A 13 -10.07 -5.77 -17.10
C LYS A 13 -10.30 -6.10 -18.59
N ARG A 14 -9.46 -5.59 -19.51
CA ARG A 14 -9.50 -5.88 -20.95
C ARG A 14 -8.54 -6.97 -21.42
N ALA A 15 -7.58 -7.40 -20.61
CA ALA A 15 -6.68 -8.49 -20.97
C ALA A 15 -7.21 -9.78 -20.33
N ASN A 16 -7.45 -10.80 -21.14
CA ASN A 16 -7.93 -12.14 -20.76
C ASN A 16 -6.84 -12.92 -19.98
N VAL A 17 -6.30 -12.31 -18.92
CA VAL A 17 -5.41 -12.93 -17.96
C VAL A 17 -6.29 -13.51 -16.88
N ARG A 18 -6.20 -14.82 -16.69
CA ARG A 18 -6.88 -15.56 -15.63
C ARG A 18 -6.43 -14.98 -14.28
N LEU A 19 -7.23 -14.07 -13.72
CA LEU A 19 -7.04 -13.57 -12.38
C LEU A 19 -7.34 -14.72 -11.43
N VAL A 20 -6.30 -15.39 -10.93
CA VAL A 20 -6.44 -16.26 -9.77
C VAL A 20 -6.93 -15.35 -8.63
N PRO A 21 -8.12 -15.58 -8.06
CA PRO A 21 -8.58 -14.77 -6.94
C PRO A 21 -7.51 -14.83 -5.85
N PRO A 22 -7.10 -13.70 -5.26
CA PRO A 22 -6.15 -13.71 -4.16
C PRO A 22 -6.86 -14.36 -2.97
N GLY A 23 -6.73 -15.69 -2.86
CA GLY A 23 -7.20 -16.41 -1.69
C GLY A 23 -6.40 -15.93 -0.48
N LEU A 24 -7.10 -15.37 0.51
CA LEU A 24 -6.63 -15.42 1.89
C LEU A 24 -6.53 -16.91 2.22
N PRO A 25 -5.33 -17.47 2.54
CA PRO A 25 -4.28 -16.88 3.36
C PRO A 25 -3.04 -16.34 2.64
N GLY A 26 -2.78 -16.70 1.39
CA GLY A 26 -1.47 -16.48 0.76
C GLY A 26 -1.10 -15.01 0.55
N ALA A 27 -2.06 -14.17 0.14
CA ALA A 27 -1.81 -12.75 -0.07
C ALA A 27 -1.51 -12.00 1.24
N PHE A 28 -2.14 -12.40 2.34
CA PHE A 28 -1.92 -11.82 3.67
C PHE A 28 -0.60 -12.30 4.28
N GLN A 29 -0.29 -13.60 4.18
CA GLN A 29 0.99 -14.14 4.65
C GLN A 29 2.18 -13.50 3.93
N ALA A 30 2.10 -13.32 2.61
CA ALA A 30 3.13 -12.62 1.86
C ALA A 30 3.28 -11.16 2.30
N ALA A 31 2.16 -10.49 2.59
CA ALA A 31 2.18 -9.12 3.06
C ALA A 31 2.76 -9.00 4.47
N LEU A 32 2.38 -9.89 5.38
CA LEU A 32 2.89 -9.97 6.75
C LEU A 32 4.39 -10.30 6.78
N HIS A 33 4.83 -11.25 5.95
CA HIS A 33 6.25 -11.54 5.80
C HIS A 33 7.03 -10.28 5.41
N GLY A 34 6.54 -9.52 4.42
CA GLY A 34 7.17 -8.25 4.03
C GLY A 34 7.18 -7.19 5.15
N VAL A 35 6.16 -7.13 6.00
CA VAL A 35 6.16 -6.24 7.17
C VAL A 35 7.23 -6.64 8.19
N LEU A 36 7.46 -7.94 8.40
CA LEU A 36 8.38 -8.45 9.42
C LEU A 36 9.85 -8.44 8.96
N THR A 37 10.12 -8.55 7.66
CA THR A 37 11.49 -8.69 7.14
C THR A 37 12.06 -7.42 6.53
N ALA A 38 11.23 -6.43 6.22
CA ALA A 38 11.72 -5.20 5.60
C ALA A 38 12.38 -4.27 6.63
N GLY A 39 13.60 -3.84 6.33
CA GLY A 39 14.31 -2.81 7.11
C GLY A 39 13.88 -1.39 6.78
N GLU A 40 13.42 -1.13 5.56
CA GLU A 40 13.13 0.21 5.05
C GLU A 40 11.80 0.28 4.29
N PHE A 41 11.01 1.33 4.51
CA PHE A 41 9.66 1.49 3.96
C PHE A 41 9.63 1.45 2.42
N GLU A 42 10.52 2.22 1.78
CA GLU A 42 10.57 2.27 0.32
C GLU A 42 10.90 0.91 -0.27
N GLN A 43 11.88 0.23 0.32
CA GLN A 43 12.36 -1.06 -0.14
C GLN A 43 11.23 -2.11 -0.03
N ALA A 44 10.53 -2.16 1.11
CA ALA A 44 9.41 -3.07 1.33
C ALA A 44 8.31 -2.95 0.27
N VAL A 45 7.90 -1.71 -0.01
CA VAL A 45 6.83 -1.42 -0.97
C VAL A 45 7.30 -1.77 -2.39
N ARG A 46 8.55 -1.46 -2.74
CA ARG A 46 9.14 -1.80 -4.04
C ARG A 46 9.25 -3.30 -4.22
N ASP A 47 9.79 -4.05 -3.26
CA ASP A 47 9.94 -5.50 -3.36
C ASP A 47 8.60 -6.20 -3.55
N THR A 48 7.57 -5.72 -2.84
CA THR A 48 6.20 -6.21 -2.99
C THR A 48 5.66 -6.01 -4.41
N MET A 49 6.00 -4.88 -5.05
CA MET A 49 5.62 -4.61 -6.44
C MET A 49 6.40 -5.50 -7.43
N HIS A 50 7.68 -5.75 -7.17
CA HIS A 50 8.51 -6.61 -8.02
C HIS A 50 8.05 -8.07 -7.98
N CYS A 51 7.52 -8.55 -6.85
CA CYS A 51 6.95 -9.89 -6.71
C CYS A 51 5.64 -10.14 -7.50
N GLY A 52 5.14 -9.19 -8.30
CA GLY A 52 4.03 -9.39 -9.23
C GLY A 52 2.66 -9.68 -8.59
N GLY A 53 1.74 -10.31 -9.32
CA GLY A 53 0.40 -10.68 -8.83
C GLY A 53 -0.47 -9.49 -8.40
N CYS A 54 -1.22 -9.63 -7.30
CA CYS A 54 -2.02 -8.56 -6.70
C CYS A 54 -1.14 -7.60 -5.88
N THR A 55 -0.32 -6.80 -6.56
CA THR A 55 0.58 -5.83 -5.91
C THR A 55 -0.19 -4.74 -5.16
N CYS A 56 -1.30 -4.24 -5.70
CA CYS A 56 -2.07 -3.14 -5.10
C CYS A 56 -2.51 -3.44 -3.65
N SER A 57 -3.14 -4.60 -3.41
CA SER A 57 -3.62 -4.96 -2.08
C SER A 57 -2.47 -5.21 -1.11
N ARG A 58 -1.43 -5.94 -1.54
CA ARG A 58 -0.25 -6.24 -0.72
C ARG A 58 0.53 -4.97 -0.35
N SER A 59 0.82 -4.11 -1.32
CA SER A 59 1.52 -2.84 -1.10
C SER A 59 0.70 -1.87 -0.24
N SER A 60 -0.63 -1.89 -0.34
CA SER A 60 -1.49 -1.08 0.54
C SER A 60 -1.42 -1.56 1.99
N PHE A 61 -1.46 -2.87 2.21
CA PHE A 61 -1.35 -3.45 3.56
C PHE A 61 0.03 -3.19 4.18
N ILE A 62 1.10 -3.52 3.45
CA ILE A 62 2.48 -3.29 3.91
C ILE A 62 2.72 -1.80 4.16
N GLY A 63 2.29 -0.93 3.25
CA GLY A 63 2.43 0.51 3.40
C GLY A 63 1.68 1.07 4.61
N ALA A 64 0.50 0.53 4.94
CA ALA A 64 -0.23 0.91 6.14
C ALA A 64 0.51 0.48 7.42
N CYS A 65 0.96 -0.78 7.49
CA CYS A 65 1.66 -1.31 8.66
C CYS A 65 3.02 -0.64 8.89
N LEU A 66 3.85 -0.52 7.86
CA LEU A 66 5.16 0.12 7.97
C LEU A 66 5.03 1.64 8.13
N GLY A 67 4.07 2.28 7.45
CA GLY A 67 3.79 3.70 7.60
C GLY A 67 3.35 4.08 9.02
N ALA A 68 2.59 3.21 9.69
CA ALA A 68 2.23 3.39 11.10
C ALA A 68 3.45 3.26 12.03
N GLN A 69 4.42 2.40 11.71
CA GLN A 69 5.63 2.20 12.52
C GLN A 69 6.64 3.34 12.40
N ILE A 70 6.91 3.81 11.17
CA ILE A 70 7.92 4.86 10.92
C ILE A 70 7.35 6.29 11.08
N GLY A 71 6.02 6.42 11.09
CA GLY A 71 5.33 7.71 11.12
C GLY A 71 5.38 8.50 9.80
N LEU A 72 4.77 9.68 9.78
CA LEU A 72 4.63 10.50 8.57
C LEU A 72 5.97 10.96 7.98
N GLN A 73 6.99 11.12 8.82
CA GLN A 73 8.32 11.59 8.43
C GLN A 73 9.14 10.53 7.71
N GLY A 74 8.89 9.24 7.98
CA GLY A 74 9.55 8.14 7.28
C GLY A 74 9.01 7.90 5.86
N ILE A 75 7.92 8.57 5.47
CA ILE A 75 7.37 8.47 4.12
C ILE A 75 8.10 9.45 3.19
N PRO A 76 8.58 9.02 2.00
CA PRO A 76 9.27 9.90 1.07
C PRO A 76 8.39 11.04 0.54
N GLU A 77 8.89 12.27 0.56
CA GLU A 77 8.16 13.44 0.05
C GLU A 77 7.84 13.33 -1.45
N SER A 78 8.74 12.68 -2.20
CA SER A 78 8.52 12.39 -3.62
C SER A 78 7.34 11.44 -3.86
N TRP A 79 6.95 10.62 -2.88
CA TRP A 79 5.79 9.72 -2.97
C TRP A 79 4.50 10.40 -2.49
N LYS A 80 4.62 11.27 -1.48
CA LYS A 80 3.51 12.12 -1.01
C LYS A 80 3.02 13.04 -2.13
N SER A 81 3.93 13.75 -2.79
CA SER A 81 3.60 14.65 -3.92
C SER A 81 3.00 13.93 -5.13
N LYS A 82 3.38 12.68 -5.39
CA LYS A 82 2.80 11.84 -6.46
C LYS A 82 1.50 11.15 -6.07
N THR A 83 1.06 11.27 -4.82
CA THR A 83 -0.17 10.63 -4.36
C THR A 83 -1.38 11.50 -4.65
N ASN A 84 -2.21 11.05 -5.58
CA ASN A 84 -3.49 11.71 -5.82
C ASN A 84 -4.35 11.74 -4.54
N ARG A 85 -4.96 12.90 -4.26
CA ARG A 85 -5.74 13.20 -3.06
C ARG A 85 -4.98 13.02 -1.74
N TYR A 86 -3.64 13.15 -1.77
CA TYR A 86 -2.81 13.05 -0.56
C TYR A 86 -3.34 13.93 0.57
N GLN A 87 -3.62 15.20 0.28
CA GLN A 87 -4.10 16.17 1.27
C GLN A 87 -5.41 15.72 1.94
N SER A 88 -6.40 15.27 1.16
CA SER A 88 -7.67 14.77 1.70
C SER A 88 -7.48 13.52 2.57
N VAL A 89 -6.59 12.61 2.17
CA VAL A 89 -6.30 11.39 2.94
C VAL A 89 -5.59 11.74 4.25
N LEU A 90 -4.66 12.69 4.22
CA LEU A 90 -3.93 13.14 5.40
C LEU A 90 -4.88 13.78 6.43
N GLU A 91 -5.77 14.68 5.99
CA GLU A 91 -6.78 15.30 6.85
C GLU A 91 -7.72 14.28 7.49
N LEU A 92 -8.16 13.28 6.72
CA LEU A 92 -9.00 12.20 7.25
C LEU A 92 -8.24 11.33 8.26
N ALA A 93 -6.99 10.98 7.96
CA ALA A 93 -6.15 10.19 8.85
C ALA A 93 -5.91 10.91 10.19
N GLN A 94 -5.65 12.23 10.15
CA GLN A 94 -5.50 13.05 11.35
C GLN A 94 -6.79 13.08 12.17
N LYS A 95 -7.95 13.29 11.54
CA LYS A 95 -9.25 13.25 12.24
C LYS A 95 -9.47 11.93 12.97
N VAL A 96 -9.22 10.80 12.30
CA VAL A 96 -9.36 9.46 12.89
C VAL A 96 -8.38 9.27 14.06
N ALA A 97 -7.12 9.67 13.89
CA ALA A 97 -6.11 9.55 14.94
C ALA A 97 -6.49 10.38 16.18
N SER A 98 -6.97 11.61 15.99
CA SER A 98 -7.43 12.48 17.07
C SER A 98 -8.68 11.93 17.78
N SER A 99 -9.57 11.22 17.07
CA SER A 99 -10.72 10.54 17.67
C SER A 99 -10.37 9.31 18.51
N HIS A 100 -9.15 8.77 18.40
CA HIS A 100 -8.68 7.62 19.19
C HIS A 100 -7.78 8.01 20.37
N GLN A 101 -7.47 9.31 20.52
CA GLN A 101 -6.67 9.85 21.63
C GLN A 101 -7.54 10.38 22.79
N ALA A 102 -8.84 10.06 22.80
CA ALA A 102 -9.80 10.40 23.85
C ALA A 102 -10.04 9.23 24.81
#